data_AF-A0A7S3F0G9-F1
#
_entry.id   AF-A0A7S3F0G9-F1
#
_cell.length_a   1.000
_cell.length_b   1.000
_cell.length_c   1.000
_cell.angle_alpha   90.00
_cell.angle_beta   90.00
_cell.angle_gamma   90.00
#
_symmetry.space_group_name_H-M   'P 1'
#
loop_
_entity.id
_entity.type
_entity.pdbx_description
1 polymer ?
#
loop_
_entity_poly.entity_id
_entity_poly.type
_entity_poly.pdbx_seq_one_letter_code
_entity_poly.pdbx_strand_id
1 'polypeptide(L)'
;GLPSLCTRNRGSFAMRLREGVVVRVIGQLRAFNNSKSVVAYSIQPITNFNEYTFHFIDVVHTHLKATKGKPVGVGVPRGIMGGFPMNGGGMGGPAMQQGMAQAAPNVPTGGAPADVNNLVLSFFKTKGEASDMGCTIGDVVGAVSAQNISEQRVREAVEFLTNEGHLYSTIDDDHFKATG
;
A
#
# COMPACT_ATOMS: atom_id res chain seq x y z
N GLY A 1 -38.68 4.19 -34.88
CA GLY A 1 -37.54 3.53 -35.57
C GLY A 1 -36.26 4.05 -34.95
N LEU A 2 -35.50 3.20 -34.28
CA LEU A 2 -34.20 3.53 -33.70
C LEU A 2 -33.11 3.03 -34.65
N PRO A 3 -32.13 3.85 -35.06
CA PRO A 3 -30.99 3.35 -35.80
C PRO A 3 -29.77 3.13 -34.88
N SER A 4 -29.25 1.91 -35.01
CA SER A 4 -27.83 1.58 -35.14
C SER A 4 -26.88 1.91 -33.98
N LEU A 5 -26.76 0.95 -33.04
CA LEU A 5 -25.52 0.74 -32.29
C LEU A 5 -24.47 0.14 -33.23
N CYS A 6 -23.53 0.98 -33.65
CA CYS A 6 -22.36 0.59 -34.42
C CYS A 6 -21.27 0.12 -33.44
N THR A 7 -21.14 -1.19 -33.23
CA THR A 7 -19.93 -1.78 -32.65
C THR A 7 -19.27 -2.68 -33.68
N ARG A 8 -18.14 -2.18 -34.18
CA ARG A 8 -17.26 -2.83 -35.16
C ARG A 8 -16.65 -4.07 -34.53
N ASN A 9 -17.19 -5.21 -34.94
CA ASN A 9 -16.76 -6.56 -34.58
C ASN A 9 -15.36 -6.86 -35.16
N ARG A 10 -14.42 -7.29 -34.30
CA ARG A 10 -13.32 -8.20 -34.69
C ARG A 10 -13.07 -9.17 -33.54
N GLY A 11 -13.66 -10.36 -33.65
CA GLY A 11 -13.39 -11.51 -32.79
C GLY A 11 -14.67 -12.22 -32.35
N SER A 12 -15.24 -13.02 -33.27
CA SER A 12 -16.06 -14.22 -33.01
C SER A 12 -16.93 -14.20 -31.74
N PHE A 13 -18.09 -13.53 -31.82
CA PHE A 13 -19.42 -13.98 -31.39
C PHE A 13 -20.30 -12.74 -31.45
N ALA A 14 -21.06 -12.56 -32.52
CA ALA A 14 -22.12 -11.55 -32.59
C ALA A 14 -23.26 -12.00 -31.65
N MET A 15 -23.04 -11.91 -30.34
CA MET A 15 -24.05 -12.21 -29.35
C MET A 15 -25.07 -11.08 -29.39
N ARG A 16 -26.30 -11.38 -29.84
CA ARG A 16 -27.44 -10.48 -29.75
C ARG A 16 -27.75 -10.27 -28.27
N LEU A 17 -27.16 -9.24 -27.66
CA LEU A 17 -27.52 -8.79 -26.32
C LEU A 17 -29.01 -8.45 -26.34
N ARG A 18 -29.79 -9.16 -25.52
CA ARG A 18 -31.21 -8.87 -25.29
C ARG A 18 -31.37 -8.17 -23.97
N GLU A 19 -32.40 -7.34 -23.86
CA GLU A 19 -32.79 -6.69 -22.62
C GLU A 19 -32.98 -7.76 -21.52
N GLY A 20 -32.49 -7.47 -20.31
CA GLY A 20 -32.52 -8.41 -19.17
C GLY A 20 -31.28 -9.30 -19.01
N VAL A 21 -30.27 -9.21 -19.88
CA VAL A 21 -29.00 -9.95 -19.74
C VAL A 21 -27.96 -9.10 -19.00
N VAL A 22 -27.33 -9.68 -17.98
CA VAL A 22 -26.21 -9.05 -17.27
C VAL A 22 -24.93 -9.22 -18.08
N VAL A 23 -24.20 -8.12 -18.26
CA VAL A 23 -22.96 -8.08 -19.03
C VAL A 23 -21.87 -7.39 -18.23
N ARG A 24 -20.63 -7.83 -18.42
CA ARG A 24 -19.42 -7.12 -18.00
C ARG A 24 -19.02 -6.15 -19.10
N VAL A 25 -18.86 -4.89 -18.74
CA VAL A 25 -18.42 -3.82 -19.65
C VAL A 25 -17.09 -3.27 -19.17
N ILE A 26 -16.11 -3.22 -20.06
CA ILE A 26 -14.81 -2.58 -19.84
C ILE A 26 -14.75 -1.36 -20.76
N GLY A 27 -14.52 -0.18 -20.20
CA GLY A 27 -14.57 1.07 -20.95
C GLY A 27 -14.05 2.27 -20.20
N GLN A 28 -13.99 3.40 -20.89
CA GLN A 28 -13.62 4.69 -20.31
C GLN A 28 -14.89 5.47 -19.95
N LEU A 29 -14.96 5.90 -18.68
CA LEU A 29 -15.99 6.84 -18.23
C LEU A 29 -15.71 8.23 -18.79
N ARG A 30 -16.74 8.85 -19.39
CA ARG A 30 -16.73 10.22 -19.90
C ARG A 30 -17.90 10.98 -19.27
N ALA A 31 -17.67 12.23 -18.89
CA ALA A 31 -18.72 13.12 -18.44
C ALA A 31 -18.81 14.32 -19.39
N PHE A 32 -19.99 14.57 -19.96
CA PHE A 32 -20.23 15.72 -20.82
C PHE A 32 -21.60 16.33 -20.49
N ASN A 33 -21.65 17.64 -20.27
CA ASN A 33 -22.87 18.37 -19.93
C ASN A 33 -23.70 17.68 -18.82
N ASN A 34 -23.07 17.40 -17.67
CA ASN A 34 -23.64 16.63 -16.55
C ASN A 34 -24.10 15.19 -16.85
N SER A 35 -23.93 14.70 -18.09
CA SER A 35 -24.26 13.34 -18.48
C SER A 35 -23.03 12.46 -18.41
N LYS A 36 -23.08 11.39 -17.60
CA LYS A 36 -22.03 10.37 -17.50
C LYS A 36 -22.32 9.29 -18.55
N SER A 37 -21.33 8.97 -19.37
CA SER A 37 -21.38 7.96 -20.42
C SER A 37 -20.14 7.08 -20.36
N VAL A 38 -20.26 5.81 -20.76
CA VAL A 38 -19.13 4.87 -20.80
C VAL A 38 -18.86 4.50 -22.26
N VAL A 39 -17.65 4.80 -22.72
CA VAL A 39 -17.18 4.32 -24.03
C VAL A 39 -16.61 2.91 -23.82
N ALA A 40 -17.37 1.91 -24.22
CA ALA A 40 -17.01 0.51 -24.05
C ALA A 40 -15.95 0.06 -25.07
N TYR A 41 -14.90 -0.59 -24.58
CA TYR A 41 -13.86 -1.27 -25.38
C TYR A 41 -14.14 -2.77 -25.50
N SER A 42 -14.72 -3.37 -24.45
CA SER A 42 -15.08 -4.78 -24.43
C SER A 42 -16.38 -4.99 -23.67
N ILE A 43 -17.27 -5.82 -24.23
CA ILE A 43 -18.56 -6.19 -23.64
C ILE A 43 -18.67 -7.71 -23.70
N GLN A 44 -18.85 -8.34 -22.55
CA GLN A 44 -18.94 -9.80 -22.42
C GLN A 44 -20.15 -10.17 -21.57
N PRO A 45 -20.98 -11.14 -22.00
CA PRO A 45 -22.10 -11.61 -21.19
C PRO A 45 -21.59 -12.35 -19.96
N ILE A 46 -22.24 -12.13 -18.81
CA ILE A 46 -21.94 -12.85 -17.58
C ILE A 46 -22.77 -14.13 -17.58
N THR A 47 -22.12 -15.28 -17.47
CA THR A 47 -22.78 -16.60 -17.41
C THR A 47 -22.85 -17.15 -15.98
N ASN A 48 -21.94 -16.72 -15.11
CA ASN A 48 -21.86 -17.16 -13.72
C ASN A 48 -22.22 -16.01 -12.75
N PHE A 49 -23.18 -16.26 -11.86
CA PHE A 49 -23.59 -15.29 -10.85
C PHE A 49 -22.47 -14.92 -9.86
N ASN A 50 -21.47 -15.79 -9.67
CA ASN A 50 -20.33 -15.51 -8.81
C ASN A 50 -19.52 -14.29 -9.30
N GLU A 51 -19.44 -14.06 -10.62
CA GLU A 51 -18.75 -12.89 -11.18
C GLU A 51 -19.45 -11.58 -10.79
N TYR A 52 -20.79 -11.61 -10.74
CA TYR A 52 -21.59 -10.46 -10.32
C TYR A 52 -21.36 -10.14 -8.84
N THR A 53 -21.42 -11.16 -7.97
CA THR A 53 -21.17 -10.98 -6.53
C THR A 53 -19.73 -10.53 -6.25
N PHE A 54 -18.74 -11.14 -6.91
CA PHE A 54 -17.34 -10.77 -6.75
C PHE A 54 -17.08 -9.32 -7.13
N HIS A 55 -17.72 -8.81 -8.19
CA HIS A 55 -17.61 -7.42 -8.59
C HIS A 55 -17.99 -6.43 -7.46
N PHE A 56 -19.04 -6.70 -6.69
CA PHE A 56 -19.41 -5.82 -5.57
C PHE A 56 -18.35 -5.80 -4.48
N ILE A 57 -17.84 -6.97 -4.11
CA ILE A 57 -16.82 -7.09 -3.07
C ILE A 57 -15.56 -6.33 -3.51
N ASP A 58 -15.13 -6.53 -4.76
CA ASP A 58 -13.94 -5.87 -5.32
C ASP A 58 -14.08 -4.35 -5.38
N VAL A 59 -15.25 -3.84 -5.77
CA VAL A 59 -15.54 -2.39 -5.78
C VAL A 59 -15.47 -1.80 -4.39
N VAL A 60 -16.09 -2.45 -3.39
CA VAL A 60 -16.07 -2.00 -1.99
C VAL A 60 -14.63 -2.00 -1.48
N HIS A 61 -13.90 -3.09 -1.70
CA HIS A 61 -12.52 -3.23 -1.28
C HIS A 61 -11.60 -2.17 -1.91
N THR A 62 -11.70 -1.97 -3.23
CA THR A 62 -10.92 -0.95 -3.95
C THR A 62 -11.26 0.46 -3.48
N HIS A 63 -12.55 0.75 -3.22
CA HIS A 63 -12.97 2.04 -2.68
C HIS A 63 -12.42 2.29 -1.27
N LEU A 64 -12.47 1.28 -0.39
CA LEU A 64 -11.91 1.37 0.96
C LEU A 64 -10.39 1.56 0.93
N LYS A 65 -9.68 0.82 0.06
CA LYS A 65 -8.23 1.00 -0.14
C LYS A 65 -7.91 2.41 -0.64
N ALA A 66 -8.66 2.94 -1.61
CA ALA A 66 -8.45 4.28 -2.14
C ALA A 66 -8.73 5.39 -1.11
N THR A 67 -9.70 5.20 -0.22
CA THR A 67 -10.15 6.22 0.73
C THR A 67 -9.41 6.16 2.07
N LYS A 68 -9.06 4.96 2.56
CA LYS A 68 -8.42 4.75 3.86
C LYS A 68 -6.90 4.51 3.78
N GLY A 69 -6.38 4.09 2.63
CA GLY A 69 -4.97 3.69 2.46
C GLY A 69 -4.03 4.81 2.04
N LYS A 70 -4.53 6.00 1.65
CA LYS A 70 -3.69 7.19 1.64
C LYS A 70 -3.66 7.71 3.07
N PRO A 71 -2.49 7.79 3.75
CA PRO A 71 -2.41 8.74 4.85
C PRO A 71 -2.91 10.05 4.25
N VAL A 72 -3.85 10.70 4.94
CA VAL A 72 -4.08 12.12 4.74
C VAL A 72 -2.72 12.73 4.97
N GLY A 73 -1.94 12.85 3.90
CA GLY A 73 -0.76 13.66 3.87
C GLY A 73 -1.30 14.98 4.35
N VAL A 74 -0.94 15.33 5.57
CA VAL A 74 -1.08 16.66 6.10
C VAL A 74 -0.39 17.51 5.06
N GLY A 75 -1.19 18.00 4.11
CA GLY A 75 -0.82 19.08 3.24
C GLY A 75 -0.67 20.24 4.19
N VAL A 76 0.50 20.32 4.83
CA VAL A 76 1.01 21.56 5.35
C VAL A 76 0.84 22.53 4.18
N PRO A 77 0.01 23.58 4.31
CA PRO A 77 -0.14 24.54 3.24
C PRO A 77 1.24 25.15 3.04
N ARG A 78 1.93 24.69 2.00
CA ARG A 78 3.22 25.18 1.60
C ARG A 78 2.98 26.64 1.25
N GLY A 79 3.54 27.51 2.10
CA GLY A 79 3.20 28.91 2.19
C GLY A 79 3.16 29.63 0.85
N ILE A 80 2.19 30.51 0.73
CA ILE A 80 2.26 31.69 -0.12
C ILE A 80 3.53 32.45 0.32
N MET A 81 4.62 32.30 -0.43
CA MET A 81 5.76 33.19 -0.36
C MET A 81 6.08 33.65 -1.77
N GLY A 82 5.31 34.64 -2.23
CA GLY A 82 5.82 35.59 -3.20
C GLY A 82 6.89 36.45 -2.52
N GLY A 83 8.05 36.59 -3.14
CA GLY A 83 9.05 37.55 -2.69
C GLY A 83 10.50 37.24 -3.09
N PHE A 84 10.83 37.64 -4.32
CA PHE A 84 12.13 38.18 -4.79
C PHE A 84 13.42 37.32 -4.77
N PRO A 85 14.18 37.28 -5.89
CA PRO A 85 15.59 36.88 -5.92
C PRO A 85 16.52 38.11 -5.75
N MET A 86 17.72 37.92 -5.20
CA MET A 86 19.00 38.67 -5.39
C MET A 86 19.90 38.35 -4.18
N ASN A 87 21.05 37.68 -4.30
CA ASN A 87 22.36 38.14 -4.78
C ASN A 87 22.93 39.35 -4.01
N GLY A 88 24.04 39.13 -3.27
CA GLY A 88 25.10 40.12 -3.06
C GLY A 88 25.33 40.66 -1.64
N GLY A 89 26.46 40.27 -1.03
CA GLY A 89 27.43 41.21 -0.43
C GLY A 89 27.36 41.56 1.08
N GLY A 90 28.53 41.51 1.74
CA GLY A 90 28.90 42.24 2.97
C GLY A 90 28.70 41.46 4.28
N MET A 91 29.70 40.95 5.02
CA MET A 91 30.96 41.47 5.60
C MET A 91 30.80 42.23 6.94
N GLY A 92 31.42 41.68 8.00
CA GLY A 92 31.65 42.28 9.33
C GLY A 92 30.86 41.57 10.45
N GLY A 93 31.43 40.75 11.34
CA GLY A 93 32.45 41.04 12.36
C GLY A 93 32.14 40.20 13.63
N PRO A 94 33.03 40.09 14.64
CA PRO A 94 33.48 38.79 15.17
C PRO A 94 33.20 38.50 16.67
N ALA A 95 33.70 37.31 17.13
CA ALA A 95 33.96 36.87 18.52
C ALA A 95 32.75 36.37 19.34
N MET A 96 32.81 35.42 20.28
CA MET A 96 33.73 34.38 20.78
C MET A 96 32.93 33.72 21.93
N GLN A 97 33.15 32.42 22.23
CA GLN A 97 33.14 31.82 23.58
C GLN A 97 32.40 30.48 23.72
N GLN A 98 33.19 29.52 24.21
CA GLN A 98 32.89 28.16 24.62
C GLN A 98 31.89 28.07 25.78
N GLY A 99 31.10 27.00 25.81
CA GLY A 99 30.29 26.58 26.95
C GLY A 99 29.83 25.13 26.79
N MET A 100 30.02 24.34 27.83
CA MET A 100 30.10 22.88 27.86
C MET A 100 28.74 22.20 28.14
N ALA A 101 28.58 20.98 27.62
CA ALA A 101 27.76 19.86 28.14
C ALA A 101 26.23 20.02 28.32
N GLN A 102 25.47 19.26 27.53
CA GLN A 102 24.59 18.22 28.08
C GLN A 102 24.20 17.22 26.99
N ALA A 103 24.45 15.94 27.28
CA ALA A 103 24.17 14.80 26.44
C ALA A 103 22.66 14.62 26.24
N ALA A 104 22.18 14.88 25.04
CA ALA A 104 20.97 14.25 24.53
C ALA A 104 21.39 12.94 23.84
N PRO A 105 20.68 11.81 24.04
CA PRO A 105 20.97 10.62 23.29
C PRO A 105 20.69 10.93 21.81
N ASN A 106 21.76 10.93 21.02
CA ASN A 106 21.66 10.67 19.60
C ASN A 106 20.77 9.46 19.45
N VAL A 107 19.66 9.61 18.72
CA VAL A 107 18.91 8.50 18.15
C VAL A 107 19.56 8.23 16.80
N PRO A 108 20.56 7.34 16.68
CA PRO A 108 20.82 6.71 15.41
C PRO A 108 19.71 5.68 15.26
N THR A 109 18.69 5.97 14.46
CA THR A 109 17.76 4.91 14.05
C THR A 109 17.63 4.96 12.54
N GLY A 110 18.77 4.65 11.95
CA GLY A 110 18.99 4.44 10.52
C GLY A 110 20.25 3.59 10.39
N GLY A 111 20.16 2.34 10.82
CA GLY A 111 21.23 1.35 10.69
C GLY A 111 21.50 0.48 11.95
N ALA A 112 21.06 -0.79 11.87
CA ALA A 112 21.51 -2.02 12.57
C ALA A 112 21.31 -2.14 14.11
N PRO A 113 21.04 -3.36 14.65
CA PRO A 113 22.04 -4.42 14.68
C PRO A 113 21.54 -5.71 14.02
N ALA A 114 22.44 -6.49 13.44
CA ALA A 114 22.12 -7.77 12.81
C ALA A 114 21.51 -8.81 13.78
N ASP A 115 21.41 -8.53 15.08
CA ASP A 115 20.98 -9.50 16.10
C ASP A 115 19.46 -9.63 16.23
N VAL A 116 18.72 -8.51 16.29
CA VAL A 116 17.25 -8.56 16.45
C VAL A 116 16.58 -9.12 15.20
N ASN A 117 17.07 -8.74 14.02
CA ASN A 117 16.57 -9.25 12.75
C ASN A 117 16.80 -10.76 12.64
N ASN A 118 18.00 -11.23 12.98
CA ASN A 118 18.33 -12.65 12.90
C ASN A 118 17.58 -13.47 13.98
N LEU A 119 17.36 -12.88 15.16
CA LEU A 119 16.53 -13.47 16.20
C LEU A 119 15.08 -13.64 15.73
N VAL A 120 14.46 -12.56 15.22
CA VAL A 120 13.10 -12.57 14.69
C VAL A 120 13.00 -13.58 13.55
N LEU A 121 13.97 -13.60 12.63
CA LEU A 121 14.04 -14.57 11.54
C LEU A 121 14.12 -16.02 12.04
N SER A 122 14.92 -16.29 13.08
CA SER A 122 15.02 -17.63 13.67
C SER A 122 13.69 -18.10 14.26
N PHE A 123 12.95 -17.20 14.92
CA PHE A 123 11.61 -17.51 15.42
C PHE A 123 10.62 -17.78 14.29
N PHE A 124 10.64 -16.99 13.21
CA PHE A 124 9.78 -17.22 12.05
C PHE A 124 10.11 -18.52 11.32
N LYS A 125 11.38 -18.95 11.28
CA LYS A 125 11.74 -20.27 10.75
C LYS A 125 11.21 -21.38 11.65
N THR A 126 11.54 -21.36 12.95
CA THR A 126 11.16 -22.43 13.88
C THR A 126 9.64 -22.55 14.09
N LYS A 127 8.92 -21.45 14.29
CA LYS A 127 7.46 -21.50 14.51
C LYS A 127 6.66 -21.50 13.20
N GLY A 128 7.17 -20.87 12.14
CA GLY A 128 6.50 -20.84 10.84
C GLY A 128 6.54 -22.19 10.12
N GLU A 129 7.53 -23.04 10.40
CA GLU A 129 7.53 -24.45 9.96
C GLU A 129 6.54 -25.31 10.75
N ALA A 130 6.33 -25.03 12.04
CA ALA A 130 5.39 -25.77 12.86
C ALA A 130 3.91 -25.47 12.54
N SER A 131 3.64 -24.34 11.88
CA SER A 131 2.29 -23.87 11.56
C SER A 131 2.09 -23.76 10.06
N ASP A 132 1.13 -24.52 9.52
CA ASP A 132 0.82 -24.53 8.09
C ASP A 132 0.37 -23.15 7.56
N MET A 133 -0.12 -22.29 8.47
CA MET A 133 -0.62 -20.94 8.17
C MET A 133 0.42 -19.82 8.35
N GLY A 134 1.58 -20.09 8.97
CA GLY A 134 2.61 -19.10 9.30
C GLY A 134 2.58 -18.63 10.76
N CYS A 135 3.18 -17.49 11.05
CA CYS A 135 3.24 -16.90 12.39
C CYS A 135 2.78 -15.45 12.39
N THR A 136 2.11 -15.04 13.48
CA THR A 136 1.72 -13.65 13.65
C THR A 136 2.79 -12.83 14.36
N ILE A 137 2.76 -11.51 14.17
CA ILE A 137 3.62 -10.59 14.92
C ILE A 137 3.40 -10.76 16.43
N GLY A 138 2.15 -11.00 16.87
CA GLY A 138 1.82 -11.22 18.28
C GLY A 138 2.52 -12.45 18.89
N ASP A 139 2.61 -13.55 18.14
CA ASP A 139 3.27 -14.77 18.59
C ASP A 139 4.79 -14.58 18.77
N VAL A 140 5.39 -13.76 17.91
CA VAL A 140 6.81 -13.41 17.99
C VAL A 140 7.05 -12.43 19.13
N VAL A 141 6.19 -11.43 19.30
CA VAL A 141 6.27 -10.50 20.44
C VAL A 141 6.17 -11.28 21.76
N GLY A 142 5.27 -12.26 21.87
CA GLY A 142 5.17 -13.13 23.05
C GLY A 142 6.44 -13.96 23.30
N ALA A 143 7.05 -14.49 22.24
CA ALA A 143 8.29 -15.27 22.34
C ALA A 143 9.52 -14.42 22.68
N VAL A 144 9.57 -13.19 22.16
CA VAL A 144 10.70 -12.26 22.31
C VAL A 144 10.53 -11.34 23.53
N SER A 145 9.35 -11.32 24.16
CA SER A 145 9.09 -10.61 25.42
C SER A 145 10.10 -10.98 26.53
N ALA A 146 10.60 -12.22 26.54
CA ALA A 146 11.63 -12.67 27.48
C ALA A 146 12.99 -11.97 27.29
N GLN A 147 13.24 -11.34 26.15
CA GLN A 147 14.49 -10.66 25.80
C GLN A 147 14.42 -9.12 25.93
N ASN A 148 13.37 -8.57 26.53
CA ASN A 148 13.16 -7.12 26.70
C ASN A 148 13.13 -6.32 25.38
N ILE A 149 12.73 -6.95 24.28
CA ILE A 149 12.56 -6.26 23.00
C ILE A 149 11.14 -5.72 22.93
N SER A 150 10.99 -4.44 22.61
CA SER A 150 9.68 -3.82 22.45
C SER A 150 8.98 -4.29 21.18
N GLU A 151 7.64 -4.33 21.19
CA GLU A 151 6.83 -4.68 20.02
C GLU A 151 7.19 -3.83 18.79
N GLN A 152 7.47 -2.54 18.99
CA GLN A 152 7.86 -1.64 17.91
C GLN A 152 9.14 -2.11 17.19
N ARG A 153 10.12 -2.63 17.93
CA ARG A 153 11.35 -3.17 17.34
C ARG A 153 11.11 -4.47 16.58
N VAL A 154 10.18 -5.29 17.04
CA VAL A 154 9.77 -6.51 16.31
C VAL A 154 9.09 -6.14 15.00
N ARG A 155 8.20 -5.14 15.00
CA ARG A 155 7.54 -4.63 13.79
C ARG A 155 8.54 -4.06 12.78
N GLU A 156 9.48 -3.23 13.24
CA GLU A 156 10.58 -2.70 12.40
C GLU A 156 11.42 -3.84 11.77
N ALA A 157 11.75 -4.87 12.56
CA ALA A 157 12.51 -6.03 12.09
C ALA A 157 11.73 -6.87 11.08
N VAL A 158 10.43 -7.08 11.29
CA VAL A 158 9.56 -7.80 10.35
C VAL A 158 9.48 -7.06 9.02
N GLU A 159 9.23 -5.76 9.04
CA GLU A 159 9.16 -4.94 7.83
C GLU A 159 10.49 -4.95 7.06
N PHE A 160 11.62 -4.85 7.77
CA PHE A 160 12.94 -4.98 7.18
C PHE A 160 13.15 -6.35 6.51
N LEU A 161 12.87 -7.44 7.22
CA LEU A 161 13.02 -8.80 6.70
C LEU A 161 12.07 -9.11 5.53
N THR A 162 10.90 -8.48 5.49
CA THR A 162 9.99 -8.55 4.34
C THR A 162 10.59 -7.81 3.13
N ASN A 163 11.15 -6.62 3.33
CA ASN A 163 11.79 -5.86 2.26
C ASN A 163 13.05 -6.55 1.71
N GLU A 164 13.82 -7.23 2.55
CA GLU A 164 14.98 -8.06 2.15
C GLU A 164 14.56 -9.39 1.46
N GLY A 165 13.27 -9.75 1.52
CA GLY A 165 12.76 -11.00 0.92
C GLY A 165 12.94 -12.25 1.79
N HIS A 166 13.32 -12.08 3.06
CA HIS A 166 13.42 -13.18 4.03
C HIS A 166 12.07 -13.59 4.61
N LEU A 167 11.09 -12.70 4.64
CA LEU A 167 9.71 -12.97 5.07
C LEU A 167 8.71 -12.62 3.96
N TYR A 168 7.65 -13.40 3.84
CA TYR A 168 6.51 -13.11 2.97
C TYR A 168 5.19 -13.25 3.73
N SER A 169 4.21 -12.40 3.40
CA SER A 169 2.85 -12.51 3.93
C SER A 169 2.12 -13.66 3.23
N THR A 170 1.44 -14.52 3.98
CA THR A 170 0.72 -15.68 3.41
C THR A 170 -0.71 -15.34 3.03
N ILE A 171 -1.57 -15.14 4.03
CA ILE A 171 -3.02 -15.02 3.90
C ILE A 171 -3.52 -13.61 4.20
N ASP A 172 -2.97 -12.97 5.22
CA ASP A 172 -3.39 -11.67 5.73
C ASP A 172 -2.16 -10.81 6.06
N ASP A 173 -2.39 -9.51 6.31
CA ASP A 173 -1.34 -8.53 6.62
C ASP A 173 -0.59 -8.82 7.94
N ASP A 174 -1.14 -9.70 8.80
CA ASP A 174 -0.55 -10.09 10.09
C ASP A 174 0.09 -11.50 10.08
N HIS A 175 0.04 -12.24 8.98
CA HIS A 175 0.56 -13.61 8.88
C HIS A 175 1.81 -13.70 8.00
N PHE A 176 2.94 -14.05 8.59
CA PHE A 176 4.23 -14.10 7.89
C PHE A 176 4.87 -15.49 7.93
N LYS A 177 5.56 -15.86 6.85
CA LYS A 177 6.42 -17.05 6.75
C LYS A 177 7.82 -16.67 6.31
N ALA A 178 8.82 -17.41 6.79
CA ALA A 178 10.19 -17.26 6.35
C ALA A 178 10.43 -17.97 5.02
N THR A 179 11.15 -17.31 4.12
CA THR A 179 11.74 -17.93 2.94
C THR A 179 12.91 -18.79 3.42
N GLY A 180 12.90 -20.08 3.06
CA GLY A 180 13.88 -21.08 3.47
C GLY A 180 15.31 -20.68 3.15
#